data_AF-D3U0B8-F1
#
_entry.id   AF-D3U0B8-F1
#
_cell.length_a   1.000
_cell.length_b   1.000
_cell.length_c   1.000
_cell.angle_alpha   90.00
_cell.angle_beta   90.00
_cell.angle_gamma   90.00
#
_symmetry.space_group_name_H-M   'P 1'
#
loop_
_entity.id
_entity.type
_entity.pdbx_description
1 polymer ?
#
loop_
_entity_poly.entity_id
_entity_poly.type
_entity_poly.pdbx_seq_one_letter_code
_entity_poly.pdbx_strand_id
1 'polypeptide(L)'
;QIMWDESLVPSINYSGEGCLALPKLNLQFLTLHDYLLRNFNLFRLESTYEIREDIQEAIPHLLAYINNEGDTSFRGWSRMAVPIKECKITAVKQPNIGEVKPSSVTAEVTFSISSYKAQIRSEWNSLKEHDVLFLLSVRPSFEPLSAEEAANASVPQR
;
A
#
# COMPACT_ATOMS: atom_id res chain seq x y z
N GLN A 1 -4.65 9.16 1.71
CA GLN A 1 -5.89 9.67 2.33
C GLN A 1 -7.12 8.89 1.85
N ILE A 2 -7.27 8.59 0.56
CA ILE A 2 -8.46 7.90 0.01
C ILE A 2 -8.65 6.46 0.51
N MET A 3 -7.57 5.68 0.65
CA MET A 3 -7.66 4.23 0.91
C MET A 3 -8.36 3.85 2.23
N TRP A 4 -8.23 4.66 3.28
CA TRP A 4 -8.86 4.42 4.59
C TRP A 4 -10.09 5.30 4.85
N ASP A 5 -10.59 6.00 3.83
CA ASP A 5 -11.82 6.78 3.93
C ASP A 5 -13.02 5.86 3.66
N GLU A 6 -13.73 5.47 4.72
CA GLU A 6 -14.88 4.55 4.64
C GLU A 6 -16.07 5.12 3.86
N SER A 7 -16.14 6.44 3.66
CA SER A 7 -17.21 7.06 2.86
C SER A 7 -17.04 6.81 1.35
N LEU A 8 -15.80 6.54 0.93
CA LEU A 8 -15.42 6.27 -0.46
C LEU A 8 -15.06 4.79 -0.69
N VAL A 9 -14.39 4.17 0.29
CA VAL A 9 -13.94 2.77 0.26
C VAL A 9 -14.55 2.04 1.46
N PRO A 10 -15.83 1.64 1.38
CA PRO A 10 -16.53 0.99 2.48
C PRO A 10 -15.88 -0.35 2.86
N SER A 11 -16.18 -0.86 4.05
CA SER A 11 -15.85 -2.25 4.42
C SER A 11 -16.91 -3.23 3.91
N ILE A 12 -16.61 -4.52 3.86
CA ILE A 12 -17.58 -5.58 3.50
C ILE A 12 -18.83 -5.53 4.39
N ASN A 13 -18.68 -5.06 5.63
CA ASN A 13 -19.76 -5.00 6.63
C ASN A 13 -20.66 -3.77 6.49
N TYR A 14 -20.65 -3.10 5.33
CA TYR A 14 -21.49 -1.94 5.10
C TYR A 14 -22.99 -2.30 5.13
N SER A 15 -23.73 -1.75 6.11
CA SER A 15 -25.14 -2.08 6.35
C SER A 15 -26.12 -1.52 5.32
N GLY A 16 -25.69 -0.58 4.47
CA GLY A 16 -26.58 0.10 3.52
C GLY A 16 -27.43 1.22 4.15
N GLU A 17 -27.32 1.45 5.46
CA GLU A 17 -28.11 2.46 6.18
C GLU A 17 -27.62 3.90 5.92
N GLY A 18 -26.33 4.06 5.59
CA GLY A 18 -25.73 5.34 5.20
C GLY A 18 -25.86 5.65 3.71
N CYS A 19 -25.47 6.86 3.33
CA CYS A 19 -25.19 7.19 1.94
C CYS A 19 -23.67 7.15 1.72
N LEU A 20 -23.23 6.54 0.61
CA LEU A 20 -21.84 6.59 0.16
C LEU A 20 -21.68 7.64 -0.93
N ALA A 21 -20.51 8.28 -0.98
CA ALA A 21 -20.15 9.24 -2.02
C ALA A 21 -19.73 8.54 -3.33
N LEU A 22 -20.54 7.56 -3.77
CA LEU A 22 -20.27 6.71 -4.93
C LEU A 22 -21.16 7.10 -6.12
N PRO A 23 -20.61 7.15 -7.35
CA PRO A 23 -21.41 7.28 -8.54
C PRO A 23 -22.35 6.08 -8.71
N LYS A 24 -23.59 6.32 -9.13
CA LYS A 24 -24.58 5.28 -9.38
C LYS A 24 -24.64 4.94 -10.87
N LEU A 25 -24.61 3.65 -11.19
CA LEU A 25 -24.87 3.14 -12.53
C LEU A 25 -26.38 2.87 -12.67
N ASN A 26 -26.97 3.44 -13.71
CA ASN A 26 -28.38 3.24 -14.07
C ASN A 26 -28.46 3.08 -15.60
N LEU A 27 -29.67 2.97 -16.15
CA LEU A 27 -29.88 2.78 -17.59
C LEU A 27 -29.53 4.00 -18.45
N GLN A 28 -29.51 5.20 -17.85
CA GLN A 28 -29.32 6.46 -18.58
C GLN A 28 -28.17 7.26 -17.99
N PHE A 29 -27.41 7.92 -18.87
CA PHE A 29 -26.28 8.79 -18.55
C PHE A 29 -26.43 10.10 -19.33
N LEU A 30 -25.91 11.20 -18.80
CA LEU A 30 -26.08 12.52 -19.43
C LEU A 30 -25.29 12.64 -20.73
N THR A 31 -24.08 12.09 -20.75
CA THR A 31 -23.17 12.07 -21.91
C THR A 31 -22.30 10.82 -21.86
N LEU A 32 -21.58 10.53 -22.96
CA LEU A 32 -20.55 9.49 -22.96
C LEU A 32 -19.46 9.75 -21.90
N HIS A 33 -19.10 11.01 -21.69
CA HIS A 33 -18.13 11.40 -20.67
C HIS A 33 -18.61 11.07 -19.26
N ASP A 34 -19.87 11.37 -18.93
CA ASP A 34 -20.49 11.02 -17.64
C ASP A 34 -20.46 9.50 -17.42
N TYR A 35 -20.86 8.72 -18.43
CA TYR A 35 -20.78 7.26 -18.36
C TYR A 35 -19.36 6.75 -18.06
N LEU A 36 -18.35 7.20 -18.83
CA LEU A 36 -16.97 6.76 -18.66
C LEU A 36 -16.39 7.19 -17.32
N LEU A 37 -16.67 8.42 -16.88
CA LEU A 37 -16.17 8.94 -15.61
C LEU A 37 -16.74 8.17 -14.41
N ARG A 38 -18.02 7.80 -14.44
CA ARG A 38 -18.64 6.99 -13.38
C ARG A 38 -18.03 5.60 -13.30
N ASN A 39 -17.89 4.92 -14.44
CA ASN A 39 -17.27 3.59 -14.50
C ASN A 39 -15.81 3.64 -14.05
N PHE A 40 -15.05 4.63 -14.51
CA PHE A 40 -13.66 4.84 -14.09
C PHE A 40 -13.54 5.03 -12.58
N ASN A 41 -14.38 5.88 -11.98
CA ASN A 41 -14.34 6.13 -10.55
C ASN A 41 -14.72 4.90 -9.72
N LEU A 42 -15.75 4.16 -10.14
CA LEU A 42 -16.15 2.93 -9.46
C LEU A 42 -15.06 1.86 -9.53
N PHE A 43 -14.50 1.63 -10.73
CA PHE A 43 -13.38 0.70 -10.89
C PHE A 43 -12.18 1.10 -10.04
N ARG A 44 -11.83 2.40 -10.03
CA ARG A 44 -10.74 2.91 -9.20
C ARG A 44 -10.96 2.67 -7.71
N LEU A 45 -12.19 2.85 -7.21
CA LEU A 45 -12.51 2.67 -5.80
C LEU A 45 -12.55 1.19 -5.40
N GLU A 46 -13.04 0.33 -6.28
CA GLU A 46 -13.02 -1.12 -6.09
C GLU A 46 -11.59 -1.66 -6.07
N SER A 47 -10.73 -1.29 -7.03
CA SER A 47 -9.33 -1.69 -6.98
C SER A 47 -8.60 -1.11 -5.76
N THR A 48 -9.00 0.09 -5.28
CA THR A 48 -8.45 0.66 -4.04
C THR A 48 -8.83 -0.19 -2.82
N TYR A 49 -10.02 -0.80 -2.81
CA TYR A 49 -10.44 -1.73 -1.78
C TYR A 49 -9.55 -2.98 -1.77
N GLU A 50 -9.33 -3.60 -2.93
CA GLU A 50 -8.44 -4.78 -3.05
C GLU A 50 -7.02 -4.47 -2.58
N ILE A 51 -6.44 -3.35 -3.04
CA ILE A 51 -5.10 -2.92 -2.62
C ILE A 51 -5.04 -2.72 -1.09
N ARG A 52 -6.11 -2.21 -0.47
CA ARG A 52 -6.17 -2.05 0.99
C ARG A 52 -6.09 -3.39 1.69
N GLU A 53 -6.83 -4.39 1.23
CA GLU A 53 -6.82 -5.74 1.82
C GLU A 53 -5.44 -6.39 1.70
N ASP A 54 -4.82 -6.32 0.52
CA ASP A 54 -3.46 -6.84 0.27
C ASP A 54 -2.44 -6.21 1.24
N ILE A 55 -2.55 -4.90 1.45
CA ILE A 55 -1.70 -4.16 2.39
C ILE A 55 -1.96 -4.60 3.85
N GLN A 56 -3.23 -4.75 4.23
CA GLN A 56 -3.62 -5.19 5.58
C GLN A 56 -3.19 -6.63 5.87
N GLU A 57 -3.13 -7.49 4.86
CA GLU A 57 -2.60 -8.85 5.00
C GLU A 57 -1.06 -8.86 5.07
N ALA A 58 -0.39 -8.07 4.22
CA ALA A 58 1.06 -8.14 4.09
C ALA A 58 1.82 -7.46 5.24
N ILE A 59 1.35 -6.29 5.72
CA ILE A 59 2.08 -5.47 6.70
C ILE A 59 2.28 -6.18 8.05
N PRO A 60 1.27 -6.82 8.67
CA PRO A 60 1.43 -7.46 9.97
C PRO A 60 2.54 -8.53 9.99
N HIS A 61 2.71 -9.24 8.87
CA HIS A 61 3.73 -10.28 8.74
C HIS A 61 5.17 -9.73 8.70
N LEU A 62 5.37 -8.45 8.39
CA LEU A 62 6.71 -7.83 8.38
C LEU A 62 7.24 -7.54 9.79
N LEU A 63 6.36 -7.50 10.80
CA LEU A 63 6.71 -7.24 12.21
C LEU A 63 7.67 -6.04 12.35
N ALA A 64 7.21 -4.88 11.88
CA ALA A 64 7.95 -3.63 11.95
C ALA A 64 8.13 -3.19 13.42
N TYR A 65 9.34 -2.76 13.78
CA TYR A 65 9.69 -2.29 15.12
C TYR A 65 10.73 -1.17 15.04
N ILE A 66 10.87 -0.40 16.12
CA ILE A 66 11.90 0.62 16.25
C ILE A 66 13.17 -0.06 16.76
N ASN A 67 14.30 0.09 16.05
CA ASN A 67 15.58 -0.45 16.49
C ASN A 67 16.20 0.44 17.59
N ASN A 68 17.35 0.03 18.13
CA ASN A 68 18.04 0.77 19.19
C ASN A 68 18.54 2.16 18.74
N GLU A 69 18.60 2.41 17.43
CA GLU A 69 19.04 3.66 16.81
C GLU A 69 17.86 4.60 16.51
N GLY A 70 16.62 4.17 16.76
CA GLY A 70 15.39 4.93 16.46
C GLY A 70 14.83 4.72 15.05
N ASP A 71 15.46 3.87 14.23
CA ASP A 71 15.05 3.60 12.86
C ASP A 71 14.05 2.45 12.78
N THR A 72 13.22 2.48 11.73
CA THR A 72 12.28 1.40 11.43
C THR A 72 13.02 0.19 10.90
N SER A 73 12.90 -0.94 11.60
CA SER A 73 13.45 -2.22 11.21
C SER A 73 12.35 -3.29 11.12
N PHE A 74 12.62 -4.37 10.40
CA PHE A 74 11.67 -5.46 10.18
C PHE A 74 12.27 -6.79 10.64
N ARG A 75 11.52 -7.57 11.43
CA ARG A 75 11.92 -8.91 11.91
C ARG A 75 11.17 -10.03 11.21
N GLY A 76 10.00 -9.73 10.68
CA GLY A 76 9.14 -10.69 10.00
C GLY A 76 9.44 -10.78 8.52
N TRP A 77 8.60 -11.54 7.82
CA TRP A 77 8.67 -11.73 6.38
C TRP A 77 7.26 -11.84 5.82
N SER A 78 7.08 -11.36 4.60
CA SER A 78 5.83 -11.52 3.85
C SER A 78 6.15 -12.08 2.48
N ARG A 79 5.26 -12.91 1.93
CA ARG A 79 5.37 -13.36 0.54
C ARG A 79 5.17 -12.19 -0.43
N MET A 80 4.27 -11.26 -0.09
CA MET A 80 3.82 -10.17 -0.94
C MET A 80 4.48 -8.82 -0.62
N ALA A 81 5.40 -8.76 0.36
CA ALA A 81 6.13 -7.54 0.69
C ALA A 81 7.59 -7.81 1.05
N VAL A 82 8.47 -6.88 0.65
CA VAL A 82 9.91 -6.93 0.91
C VAL A 82 10.40 -5.57 1.40
N PRO A 83 11.20 -5.51 2.48
CA PRO A 83 11.85 -4.28 2.91
C PRO A 83 12.79 -3.71 1.83
N ILE A 84 12.66 -2.41 1.58
CA ILE A 84 13.50 -1.69 0.62
C ILE A 84 14.81 -1.29 1.30
N LYS A 85 15.94 -1.47 0.61
CA LYS A 85 17.25 -1.02 1.05
C LYS A 85 17.52 0.42 0.64
N GLU A 86 17.20 0.74 -0.61
CA GLU A 86 17.41 2.07 -1.18
C GLU A 86 16.32 2.38 -2.20
N CYS A 87 15.88 3.63 -2.25
CA CYS A 87 14.98 4.14 -3.27
C CYS A 87 15.50 5.50 -3.72
N LYS A 88 15.80 5.63 -5.01
CA LYS A 88 16.40 6.84 -5.60
C LYS A 88 15.67 7.24 -6.87
N ILE A 89 15.26 8.50 -6.95
CA ILE A 89 14.72 9.07 -8.19
C ILE A 89 15.88 9.34 -9.15
N THR A 90 15.84 8.70 -10.33
CA THR A 90 16.92 8.77 -11.32
C THR A 90 16.64 9.81 -12.41
N ALA A 91 15.37 9.99 -12.78
CA ALA A 91 15.00 10.94 -13.82
C ALA A 91 13.61 11.54 -13.57
N VAL A 92 13.50 12.84 -13.84
CA VAL A 92 12.23 13.58 -13.86
C VAL A 92 12.16 14.33 -15.19
N LYS A 93 11.22 13.95 -16.05
CA LYS A 93 11.04 14.60 -17.35
C LYS A 93 10.21 15.88 -17.21
N GLN A 94 10.46 16.83 -18.11
CA GLN A 94 9.71 18.09 -18.14
C GLN A 94 8.21 17.85 -18.39
N PRO A 95 7.33 18.70 -17.84
CA PRO A 95 5.91 18.67 -18.15
C PRO A 95 5.62 18.81 -19.64
N ASN A 96 4.53 18.19 -20.09
CA ASN A 96 4.02 18.42 -21.44
C ASN A 96 3.42 19.83 -21.54
N ILE A 97 3.31 20.36 -22.76
CA ILE A 97 2.72 21.69 -22.99
C ILE A 97 1.28 21.70 -22.45
N GLY A 98 0.98 22.66 -21.57
CA GLY A 98 -0.33 22.80 -20.93
C GLY A 98 -0.50 21.99 -19.65
N GLU A 99 0.47 21.14 -19.28
CA GLU A 99 0.46 20.40 -18.02
C GLU A 99 1.41 21.01 -16.99
N VAL A 100 1.05 20.91 -15.72
CA VAL A 100 1.90 21.35 -14.58
C VAL A 100 2.71 20.18 -14.01
N LYS A 101 2.21 18.95 -14.17
CA LYS A 101 2.85 17.73 -13.67
C LYS A 101 3.99 17.27 -14.61
N PRO A 102 5.05 16.64 -14.08
CA PRO A 102 6.09 16.07 -14.94
C PRO A 102 5.49 14.96 -15.83
N SER A 103 5.99 14.86 -17.06
CA SER A 103 5.50 13.85 -18.03
C SER A 103 5.87 12.42 -17.63
N SER A 104 6.96 12.23 -16.89
CA SER A 104 7.40 10.92 -16.40
C SER A 104 8.41 11.09 -15.25
N VAL A 105 8.33 10.18 -14.28
CA VAL A 105 9.30 10.04 -13.18
C VAL A 105 9.79 8.60 -13.18
N THR A 106 11.10 8.42 -13.14
CA THR A 106 11.76 7.12 -13.04
C THR A 106 12.52 7.05 -11.73
N ALA A 107 12.38 5.94 -11.03
CA ALA A 107 13.08 5.65 -9.79
C ALA A 107 13.73 4.27 -9.85
N GLU A 108 14.86 4.13 -9.18
CA GLU A 108 15.55 2.88 -8.93
C GLU A 108 15.25 2.45 -7.49
N VAL A 109 14.79 1.22 -7.33
CA VAL A 109 14.46 0.64 -6.02
C VAL A 109 15.31 -0.61 -5.83
N THR A 110 16.15 -0.61 -4.81
CA THR A 110 17.01 -1.73 -4.45
C THR A 110 16.43 -2.44 -3.24
N PHE A 111 16.20 -3.74 -3.35
CA PHE A 111 15.75 -4.60 -2.26
C PHE A 111 16.51 -5.92 -2.28
N SER A 112 16.35 -6.75 -1.25
CA SER A 112 17.06 -8.03 -1.16
C SER A 112 16.13 -9.14 -0.72
N ILE A 113 16.08 -10.19 -1.55
CA ILE A 113 15.28 -11.40 -1.33
C ILE A 113 16.16 -12.61 -1.00
N SER A 114 17.44 -12.41 -0.67
CA SER A 114 18.39 -13.51 -0.46
C SER A 114 18.01 -14.42 0.72
N SER A 115 17.36 -13.86 1.74
CA SER A 115 16.87 -14.58 2.92
C SER A 115 15.59 -15.40 2.68
N TYR A 116 14.92 -15.22 1.53
CA TYR A 116 13.64 -15.87 1.26
C TYR A 116 13.79 -17.28 0.68
N LYS A 117 12.76 -18.11 0.90
CA LYS A 117 12.69 -19.47 0.32
C LYS A 117 12.75 -19.41 -1.21
N ALA A 118 13.31 -20.46 -1.83
CA ALA A 118 13.52 -20.53 -3.28
C ALA A 118 12.25 -20.26 -4.11
N GLN A 119 11.10 -20.77 -3.67
CA GLN A 119 9.82 -20.54 -4.34
C GLN A 119 9.44 -19.04 -4.36
N ILE A 120 9.52 -18.38 -3.20
CA ILE A 120 9.18 -16.94 -3.08
C ILE A 120 10.18 -16.10 -3.89
N ARG A 121 11.46 -16.45 -3.88
CA ARG A 121 12.46 -15.79 -4.73
C ARG A 121 12.13 -15.90 -6.21
N SER A 122 11.65 -17.07 -6.66
CA SER A 122 11.22 -17.26 -8.05
C SER A 122 10.05 -16.37 -8.42
N GLU A 123 9.11 -16.15 -7.50
CA GLU A 123 7.95 -15.26 -7.73
C GLU A 123 8.40 -13.81 -7.87
N TRP A 124 9.23 -13.32 -6.96
CA TRP A 124 9.79 -11.97 -7.04
C TRP A 124 10.70 -11.74 -8.26
N ASN A 125 11.43 -12.77 -8.69
CA ASN A 125 12.23 -12.70 -9.91
C ASN A 125 11.39 -12.78 -11.20
N SER A 126 10.11 -13.15 -11.09
CA SER A 126 9.20 -13.25 -12.24
C SER A 126 8.49 -11.93 -12.57
N LEU A 127 8.76 -10.85 -11.82
CA LEU A 127 8.24 -9.51 -12.07
C LEU A 127 8.64 -9.03 -13.48
N LYS A 128 7.66 -8.44 -14.19
CA LYS A 128 7.79 -8.02 -15.58
C LYS A 128 7.53 -6.53 -15.74
N GLU A 129 7.82 -6.05 -16.95
CA GLU A 129 7.36 -4.73 -17.37
C GLU A 129 5.83 -4.64 -17.26
N HIS A 130 5.35 -3.50 -16.77
CA HIS A 130 3.95 -3.18 -16.49
C HIS A 130 3.32 -3.84 -15.25
N ASP A 131 4.05 -4.67 -14.51
CA ASP A 131 3.60 -5.09 -13.17
C ASP A 131 3.57 -3.88 -12.24
N VAL A 132 2.48 -3.76 -11.47
CA VAL A 132 2.26 -2.63 -10.56
C VAL A 132 2.74 -3.03 -9.16
N LEU A 133 3.63 -2.22 -8.60
CA LEU A 133 4.12 -2.35 -7.23
C LEU A 133 3.76 -1.12 -6.42
N PHE A 134 3.49 -1.31 -5.12
CA PHE A 134 3.19 -0.23 -4.19
C PHE A 134 4.37 0.01 -3.25
N LEU A 135 4.83 1.25 -3.19
CA LEU A 135 5.84 1.70 -2.24
C LEU A 135 5.16 2.19 -0.97
N LEU A 136 5.49 1.58 0.17
CA LEU A 136 4.88 1.86 1.46
C LEU A 136 5.91 2.43 2.42
N SER A 137 5.51 3.45 3.18
CA SER A 137 6.29 3.96 4.32
C SER A 137 5.61 3.53 5.60
N VAL A 138 6.23 2.59 6.31
CA VAL A 138 5.76 2.10 7.61
C VAL A 138 6.53 2.83 8.69
N ARG A 139 5.82 3.41 9.65
CA ARG A 139 6.42 4.01 10.85
C ARG A 139 5.77 3.35 12.07
N PRO A 140 6.45 2.41 12.74
CA PRO A 140 5.93 1.79 13.96
C PRO A 140 5.78 2.88 15.03
N SER A 141 4.60 2.95 15.65
CA SER A 141 4.28 3.93 16.69
C SER A 141 4.63 3.45 18.11
N PHE A 142 5.02 2.18 18.26
CA PHE A 142 5.33 1.59 19.55
C PHE A 142 6.85 1.47 19.71
N GLU A 143 7.40 2.25 20.65
CA GLU A 143 8.76 2.04 21.14
C GLU A 143 8.83 0.64 21.78
N PRO A 144 9.84 -0.19 21.46
CA PRO A 144 10.03 -1.42 22.19
C PRO A 144 10.20 -1.09 23.69
N LEU A 145 9.46 -1.79 24.54
CA LEU A 145 9.63 -1.71 25.99
C LEU A 145 11.12 -1.85 26.31
N SER A 146 11.65 -0.97 27.16
CA SER A 146 13.02 -1.10 27.64
C SER A 146 13.20 -2.46 28.35
N ALA A 147 14.45 -2.95 28.44
CA ALA A 147 14.72 -4.25 29.07
C ALA A 147 14.18 -4.34 30.52
N GLU A 148 14.07 -3.20 31.21
CA GLU A 148 13.49 -3.08 32.55
C GLU A 148 11.95 -3.14 32.53
N GLU A 149 11.29 -2.55 31.53
CA GLU A 149 9.84 -2.59 31.37
C GLU A 149 9.34 -3.94 30.86
N ALA A 150 10.12 -4.63 30.02
CA ALA A 150 9.84 -6.00 29.59
C ALA A 150 9.92 -7.01 30.74
N ALA A 151 10.81 -6.78 31.72
CA ALA A 151 10.92 -7.60 32.93
C ALA A 151 9.76 -7.39 33.90
N ASN A 152 9.13 -6.21 33.87
CA ASN A 152 7.99 -5.84 34.71
C ASN A 152 6.63 -6.04 34.02
N ALA A 153 6.61 -6.47 32.76
CA ALA A 153 5.37 -6.71 32.01
C ALA A 153 4.66 -7.97 32.54
N SER A 154 3.63 -7.78 33.37
CA SER A 154 2.83 -8.85 33.97
C SER A 154 1.78 -9.46 33.02
N VAL A 155 1.68 -8.98 31.78
CA VAL A 155 0.69 -9.42 30.80
C VAL A 155 1.40 -10.24 29.72
N PRO A 156 1.10 -11.55 29.57
CA PRO A 156 1.67 -12.34 28.50
C PRO A 156 1.17 -11.81 27.15
N GLN A 157 2.09 -11.49 26.25
CA GLN A 157 1.76 -11.08 24.88
C GLN A 157 1.10 -12.27 24.15
N ARG A 158 -0.11 -12.05 23.63
CA ARG A 158 -0.86 -13.01 22.80
C ARG A 158 -0.42 -12.95 21.35
#